data_AF-A0A6A6VPK6-F1
#
_entry.id   AF-A0A6A6VPK6-F1
#
_cell.length_a   1.000
_cell.length_b   1.000
_cell.length_c   1.000
_cell.angle_alpha   90.00
_cell.angle_beta   90.00
_cell.angle_gamma   90.00
#
_symmetry.space_group_name_H-M   'P 1'
#
loop_
_entity.id
_entity.type
_entity.pdbx_description
1 polymer ?
#
loop_
_entity_poly.entity_id
_entity_poly.type
_entity_poly.pdbx_seq_one_letter_code
_entity_poly.pdbx_strand_id
1 'polypeptide(L)'
;IRIIVGTENSQKEFAIHKGLICDRSEFFKNALGGNWAETDNVKLPEDDAELFAIYQEFLYTNRLPVNDNEGDPQNKYLILCKIYVLCEKLLDTSSKDAVLSALEALCKTKFDERRVCPDFQCVEAIYNGTPQGNKARMLLASVYAINGDEEVLEKILVSEHQWADFSRDLFRAMMAHR
;
A
#
# COMPACT_ATOMS: atom_id res chain seq x y z
N ILE A 1 -2.64 2.90 23.69
CA ILE A 1 -1.36 2.17 23.49
C ILE A 1 -0.34 3.11 22.88
N ARG A 2 0.96 2.80 23.05
CA ARG A 2 2.02 3.48 22.31
C ARG A 2 2.58 2.55 21.25
N ILE A 3 2.84 3.10 20.08
CA ILE A 3 3.45 2.36 18.98
C ILE A 3 4.73 3.09 18.63
N ILE A 4 5.86 2.40 18.71
CA ILE A 4 7.18 2.95 18.44
C ILE A 4 7.57 2.46 17.05
N VAL A 5 7.71 3.37 16.09
CA VAL A 5 7.92 3.05 14.67
C VAL A 5 9.23 3.63 14.20
N GLY A 6 9.98 2.88 13.41
CA GLY A 6 11.26 3.28 12.84
C GLY A 6 12.47 2.68 13.54
N THR A 7 13.61 2.77 12.85
CA THR A 7 14.91 2.34 13.36
C THR A 7 15.40 3.25 14.48
N GLU A 8 16.41 2.83 15.25
CA GLU A 8 16.92 3.57 16.42
C GLU A 8 17.17 5.07 16.16
N ASN A 9 17.63 5.44 14.96
CA ASN A 9 17.94 6.82 14.59
C ASN A 9 16.75 7.62 14.05
N SER A 10 15.59 7.00 13.83
CA SER A 10 14.40 7.62 13.25
C SER A 10 13.10 7.26 13.98
N GLN A 11 13.19 6.79 15.22
CA GLN A 11 12.02 6.37 16.00
C GLN A 11 11.05 7.52 16.23
N LYS A 12 9.77 7.26 16.01
CA LYS A 12 8.66 8.12 16.42
C LYS A 12 7.67 7.32 17.26
N GLU A 13 7.11 7.98 18.28
CA GLU A 13 6.06 7.40 19.12
C GLU A 13 4.68 7.86 18.67
N PHE A 14 3.74 6.93 18.57
CA PHE A 14 2.35 7.18 18.20
C PHE A 14 1.41 6.73 19.30
N ALA A 15 0.56 7.65 19.78
CA ALA A 15 -0.48 7.34 20.75
C ALA A 15 -1.80 7.01 20.03
N ILE A 16 -2.24 5.75 20.12
CA ILE A 16 -3.47 5.27 19.47
C ILE A 16 -4.41 4.63 20.49
N HIS A 17 -5.72 4.85 20.31
CA HIS A 17 -6.76 4.20 21.11
C HIS A 17 -6.73 2.68 20.86
N LYS A 18 -6.58 1.89 21.93
CA LYS A 18 -6.48 0.42 21.85
C LYS A 18 -7.68 -0.18 21.11
N GLY A 19 -8.89 0.24 21.48
CA GLY A 19 -10.13 -0.23 20.85
C GLY A 19 -10.14 0.03 19.34
N LEU A 20 -9.77 1.24 18.91
CA LEU A 20 -9.76 1.61 17.50
C LEU A 20 -8.84 0.73 16.67
N ILE A 21 -7.59 0.55 17.11
CA ILE A 21 -6.60 -0.19 16.31
C ILE A 21 -6.77 -1.71 16.42
N CYS A 22 -7.23 -2.24 17.56
CA CYS A 22 -7.54 -3.68 17.68
C CYS A 22 -8.82 -4.08 16.94
N ASP A 23 -9.78 -3.16 16.77
CA ASP A 23 -10.98 -3.40 15.95
C ASP A 23 -10.63 -3.51 14.46
N ARG A 24 -9.63 -2.73 14.02
CA ARG A 24 -9.20 -2.66 12.62
C ARG A 24 -8.11 -3.68 12.26
N SER A 25 -7.17 -3.94 13.15
CA SER A 25 -5.98 -4.74 12.90
C SER A 25 -5.92 -5.98 13.78
N GLU A 26 -5.98 -7.14 13.13
CA GLU A 26 -5.83 -8.43 13.79
C GLU A 26 -4.40 -8.63 14.33
N PHE A 27 -3.39 -8.00 13.71
CA PHE A 27 -2.02 -7.93 14.26
C PHE A 27 -2.02 -7.30 15.66
N PHE A 28 -2.59 -6.09 15.80
CA PHE A 28 -2.62 -5.39 17.08
C PHE A 28 -3.52 -6.08 18.10
N LYS A 29 -4.65 -6.65 17.66
CA LYS A 29 -5.52 -7.45 18.54
C LYS A 29 -4.79 -8.65 19.13
N ASN A 30 -4.00 -9.38 18.33
CA ASN A 30 -3.22 -10.51 18.80
C ASN A 30 -2.04 -10.06 19.67
N ALA A 31 -1.29 -9.04 19.25
CA ALA A 31 -0.17 -8.50 20.01
C ALA A 31 -0.57 -7.98 21.41
N LEU A 32 -1.79 -7.46 21.56
CA LEU A 32 -2.28 -6.83 22.79
C LEU A 32 -3.32 -7.66 23.56
N GLY A 33 -3.68 -8.85 23.04
CA GLY A 33 -4.71 -9.73 23.59
C GLY A 33 -4.18 -10.96 24.35
N GLY A 34 -2.88 -11.25 24.26
CA GLY A 34 -2.27 -12.41 24.95
C GLY A 34 -1.86 -12.14 26.41
N ASN A 35 -1.74 -13.22 27.19
CA ASN A 35 -1.18 -13.23 28.56
C ASN A 35 0.27 -12.70 28.68
N TRP A 36 0.90 -12.36 27.55
CA TRP A 36 2.31 -11.96 27.41
C TRP A 36 2.47 -10.46 27.11
N ALA A 37 1.38 -9.69 27.11
CA ALA A 37 1.44 -8.23 26.97
C ALA A 37 1.98 -7.61 28.27
N GLU A 38 3.29 -7.69 28.48
CA GLU A 38 3.96 -7.09 29.64
C GLU A 38 3.94 -5.55 29.59
N THR A 39 3.59 -4.94 28.44
CA THR A 39 3.50 -3.49 28.27
C THR A 39 2.42 -3.08 27.25
N ASP A 40 1.86 -1.87 27.40
CA ASP A 40 0.95 -1.23 26.44
C ASP A 40 1.68 -0.66 25.19
N ASN A 41 2.87 -1.19 24.87
CA ASN A 41 3.77 -0.70 23.83
C ASN A 41 4.00 -1.76 22.75
N VAL A 42 3.84 -1.37 21.48
CA VAL A 42 4.18 -2.21 20.31
C VAL A 42 5.31 -1.54 19.53
N LYS A 43 6.30 -2.31 19.09
CA LYS A 43 7.44 -1.80 18.31
C LYS A 43 7.37 -2.28 16.86
N LEU A 44 7.64 -1.38 15.93
CA LEU A 44 7.66 -1.57 14.47
C LEU A 44 8.99 -1.00 13.92
N PRO A 45 10.13 -1.63 14.21
CA PRO A 45 11.45 -1.02 14.01
C PRO A 45 11.87 -0.91 12.54
N GLU A 46 11.28 -1.73 11.67
CA GLU A 46 11.59 -1.77 10.23
C GLU A 46 10.62 -0.92 9.39
N ASP A 47 9.61 -0.32 10.03
CA ASP A 47 8.57 0.42 9.34
C ASP A 47 8.89 1.91 9.28
N ASP A 48 8.39 2.55 8.22
CA ASP A 48 8.52 3.98 8.00
C ASP A 48 7.55 4.75 8.90
N ALA A 49 8.09 5.61 9.77
CA ALA A 49 7.30 6.38 10.71
C ALA A 49 6.43 7.46 10.04
N GLU A 50 6.82 8.01 8.91
CA GLU A 50 6.02 8.98 8.16
C GLU A 50 4.84 8.30 7.48
N LEU A 51 5.08 7.12 6.88
CA LEU A 51 4.00 6.28 6.36
C LEU A 51 3.03 5.86 7.47
N PHE A 52 3.54 5.53 8.65
CA PHE A 52 2.70 5.18 9.80
C PHE A 52 1.88 6.37 10.31
N ALA A 53 2.42 7.60 10.25
CA ALA A 53 1.65 8.80 10.58
C ALA A 53 0.44 8.98 9.64
N ILE A 54 0.64 8.73 8.34
CA ILE A 54 -0.45 8.74 7.34
C ILE A 54 -1.47 7.63 7.64
N TYR A 55 -1.00 6.42 7.95
CA TYR A 55 -1.89 5.33 8.35
C TYR A 55 -2.68 5.66 9.62
N GLN A 56 -2.06 6.31 10.60
CA GLN A 56 -2.76 6.77 11.80
C GLN A 56 -3.86 7.78 11.44
N GLU A 57 -3.54 8.80 10.63
CA GLU A 57 -4.56 9.77 10.21
C GLU A 57 -5.72 9.08 9.48
N PHE A 58 -5.42 8.12 8.60
CA PHE A 58 -6.43 7.32 7.92
C PHE A 58 -7.26 6.50 8.91
N LEU A 59 -6.62 5.85 9.89
CA LEU A 59 -7.29 5.06 10.93
C LEU A 59 -8.32 5.89 11.72
N TYR A 60 -8.02 7.16 12.01
CA TYR A 60 -8.92 8.04 12.75
C TYR A 60 -10.01 8.69 11.88
N THR A 61 -9.70 9.02 10.63
CA THR A 61 -10.57 9.84 9.79
C THR A 61 -11.36 9.04 8.76
N ASN A 62 -10.94 7.79 8.47
CA ASN A 62 -11.33 7.01 7.30
C ASN A 62 -11.14 7.77 5.97
N ARG A 63 -10.18 8.71 5.91
CA ARG A 63 -9.82 9.46 4.70
C ARG A 63 -8.39 9.15 4.29
N LEU A 64 -8.21 8.79 3.02
CA LEU A 64 -6.90 8.60 2.42
C LEU A 64 -6.36 9.94 1.90
N PRO A 65 -5.04 10.14 1.90
CA PRO A 65 -4.38 11.41 1.52
C PRO A 65 -4.40 11.70 0.02
N VAL A 66 -5.30 11.07 -0.74
CA VAL A 66 -5.35 11.11 -2.21
C VAL A 66 -6.72 11.56 -2.74
N ASN A 67 -7.62 11.96 -1.84
CA ASN A 67 -9.01 12.24 -2.17
C ASN A 67 -9.24 13.60 -2.85
N ASP A 68 -8.24 14.48 -2.87
CA ASP A 68 -8.28 15.70 -3.69
C ASP A 68 -7.74 15.43 -5.12
N ASN A 69 -7.94 16.38 -6.04
CA ASN A 69 -7.39 16.29 -7.40
C ASN A 69 -6.03 17.03 -7.53
N GLU A 70 -5.41 17.41 -6.42
CA GLU A 70 -4.20 18.24 -6.40
C GLU A 70 -2.92 17.40 -6.24
N GLY A 71 -1.79 17.90 -6.74
CA GLY A 71 -0.50 17.21 -6.59
C GLY A 71 -0.23 16.11 -7.62
N ASP A 72 0.98 15.55 -7.53
CA ASP A 72 1.51 14.58 -8.49
C ASP A 72 0.80 13.21 -8.39
N PRO A 73 0.20 12.70 -9.48
CA PRO A 73 -0.44 11.40 -9.52
C PRO A 73 0.48 10.23 -9.13
N GLN A 74 1.77 10.29 -9.46
CA GLN A 74 2.70 9.21 -9.14
C GLN A 74 2.94 9.11 -7.63
N ASN A 75 3.10 10.25 -6.96
CA ASN A 75 3.17 10.30 -5.50
C ASN A 75 1.91 9.72 -4.85
N LYS A 76 0.72 10.01 -5.40
CA LYS A 76 -0.54 9.44 -4.89
C LYS A 76 -0.57 7.92 -5.02
N TYR A 77 -0.20 7.39 -6.18
CA TYR A 77 -0.11 5.95 -6.38
C TYR A 77 0.87 5.31 -5.41
N LEU A 78 2.07 5.89 -5.26
CA LEU A 78 3.10 5.33 -4.41
C LEU A 78 2.68 5.31 -2.93
N ILE A 79 2.07 6.40 -2.44
CA ILE A 79 1.54 6.47 -1.08
C ILE A 79 0.47 5.40 -0.86
N LEU A 80 -0.49 5.25 -1.77
CA LEU A 80 -1.50 4.20 -1.66
C LEU A 80 -0.90 2.79 -1.68
N CYS A 81 0.07 2.51 -2.56
CA CYS A 81 0.74 1.23 -2.61
C CYS A 81 1.45 0.91 -1.29
N LYS A 82 2.18 1.88 -0.72
CA LYS A 82 2.86 1.73 0.55
C LYS A 82 1.89 1.55 1.72
N ILE A 83 0.79 2.31 1.78
CA ILE A 83 -0.25 2.12 2.80
C ILE A 83 -0.88 0.74 2.67
N TYR A 84 -1.15 0.27 1.44
CA TYR A 84 -1.69 -1.07 1.22
C TYR A 84 -0.78 -2.15 1.82
N VAL A 85 0.53 -2.08 1.54
CA VAL A 85 1.54 -3.00 2.08
C VAL A 85 1.59 -2.95 3.60
N LEU A 86 1.54 -1.75 4.19
CA LEU A 86 1.46 -1.61 5.65
C LEU A 86 0.18 -2.26 6.20
N CYS A 87 -0.98 -2.06 5.56
CA CYS A 87 -2.23 -2.69 5.98
C CYS A 87 -2.20 -4.22 5.80
N GLU A 88 -1.52 -4.75 4.78
CA GLU A 88 -1.23 -6.18 4.62
C GLU A 88 -0.46 -6.73 5.81
N LYS A 89 0.66 -6.08 6.17
CA LYS A 89 1.48 -6.46 7.31
C LYS A 89 0.72 -6.39 8.64
N LEU A 90 -0.12 -5.36 8.81
CA LEU A 90 -0.93 -5.15 10.01
C LEU A 90 -2.21 -5.98 10.03
N LEU A 91 -2.49 -6.80 9.01
CA LEU A 91 -3.73 -7.58 8.89
C LEU A 91 -4.99 -6.71 9.03
N ASP A 92 -4.95 -5.47 8.50
CA ASP A 92 -6.08 -4.54 8.49
C ASP A 92 -6.84 -4.67 7.16
N THR A 93 -7.73 -5.65 7.10
CA THR A 93 -8.48 -5.99 5.89
C THR A 93 -9.36 -4.83 5.42
N SER A 94 -10.01 -4.13 6.35
CA SER A 94 -10.88 -3.01 6.02
C SER A 94 -10.14 -1.83 5.39
N SER A 95 -8.96 -1.48 5.92
CA SER A 95 -8.10 -0.46 5.33
C SER A 95 -7.54 -0.90 3.98
N LYS A 96 -7.14 -2.17 3.82
CA LYS A 96 -6.69 -2.71 2.53
C LYS A 96 -7.75 -2.55 1.44
N ASP A 97 -8.99 -2.95 1.71
CA ASP A 97 -10.06 -2.88 0.72
C ASP A 97 -10.40 -1.42 0.35
N ALA A 98 -10.35 -0.50 1.32
CA ALA A 98 -10.50 0.93 1.06
C ALA A 98 -9.37 1.51 0.20
N VAL A 99 -8.12 1.15 0.48
CA VAL A 99 -6.95 1.56 -0.31
C VAL A 99 -7.00 0.98 -1.72
N LEU A 100 -7.40 -0.28 -1.89
CA LEU A 100 -7.58 -0.91 -3.19
C LEU A 100 -8.65 -0.19 -4.02
N SER A 101 -9.77 0.16 -3.38
CA SER A 101 -10.84 0.93 -4.02
C SER A 101 -10.36 2.33 -4.44
N ALA A 102 -9.52 2.98 -3.62
CA ALA A 102 -8.92 4.26 -3.96
C ALA A 102 -7.93 4.15 -5.13
N LEU A 103 -7.10 3.10 -5.17
CA LEU A 103 -6.21 2.81 -6.30
C LEU A 103 -7.00 2.62 -7.60
N GLU A 104 -8.07 1.82 -7.56
CA GLU A 104 -8.95 1.61 -8.72
C GLU A 104 -9.61 2.89 -9.21
N ALA A 105 -10.05 3.76 -8.28
CA ALA A 105 -10.62 5.05 -8.63
C ALA A 105 -9.57 5.96 -9.26
N LEU A 106 -8.37 6.03 -8.67
CA LEU A 106 -7.26 6.84 -9.17
C LEU A 106 -6.83 6.43 -10.59
N CYS A 107 -6.82 5.12 -10.90
CA CYS A 107 -6.56 4.61 -12.25
C CYS A 107 -7.61 5.01 -13.30
N LYS A 108 -8.81 5.39 -12.87
CA LYS A 108 -9.89 5.85 -13.76
C LYS A 108 -9.90 7.38 -13.90
N THR A 109 -9.25 8.09 -12.98
CA THR A 109 -9.14 9.56 -12.99
C THR A 109 -8.24 10.02 -14.15
N LYS A 110 -8.61 11.17 -14.74
CA LYS A 110 -7.78 11.86 -15.72
C LYS A 110 -7.05 13.02 -15.05
N PHE A 111 -5.77 13.15 -15.35
CA PHE A 111 -4.93 14.29 -15.03
C PHE A 111 -4.55 14.96 -16.34
N ASP A 112 -4.87 16.25 -16.49
CA ASP A 112 -4.67 16.99 -17.74
C ASP A 112 -5.18 16.25 -18.99
N GLU A 113 -6.43 15.76 -18.91
CA GLU A 113 -7.12 14.95 -19.93
C GLU A 113 -6.54 13.56 -20.23
N ARG A 114 -5.47 13.15 -19.56
CA ARG A 114 -4.81 11.86 -19.75
C ARG A 114 -4.97 10.96 -18.55
N ARG A 115 -5.07 9.66 -18.79
CA ARG A 115 -4.92 8.68 -17.71
C ARG A 115 -3.44 8.48 -17.44
N VAL A 116 -3.10 8.37 -16.16
CA VAL A 116 -1.74 8.16 -15.71
C VAL A 116 -1.64 6.75 -15.12
N CYS A 117 -0.75 5.93 -15.68
CA CYS A 117 -0.42 4.63 -15.10
C CYS A 117 0.50 4.80 -13.88
N PRO A 118 0.34 3.99 -12.82
CA PRO A 118 1.33 3.93 -11.74
C PRO A 118 2.70 3.56 -12.32
N ASP A 119 3.78 4.16 -11.85
CA ASP A 119 5.14 3.88 -12.32
C ASP A 119 5.75 2.60 -11.72
N PHE A 120 7.04 2.37 -12.01
CA PHE A 120 7.77 1.20 -11.55
C PHE A 120 7.94 1.14 -10.02
N GLN A 121 7.93 2.27 -9.31
CA GLN A 121 8.06 2.29 -7.85
C GLN A 121 6.82 1.67 -7.18
N CYS A 122 5.66 1.78 -7.84
CA CYS A 122 4.44 1.12 -7.40
C CYS A 122 4.54 -0.41 -7.58
N VAL A 123 5.14 -0.87 -8.68
CA VAL A 123 5.40 -2.30 -8.91
C VAL A 123 6.35 -2.84 -7.84
N GLU A 124 7.45 -2.14 -7.60
CA GLU A 124 8.42 -2.49 -6.56
C GLU A 124 7.76 -2.59 -5.18
N ALA A 125 7.02 -1.56 -4.76
CA ALA A 125 6.36 -1.54 -3.47
C ALA A 125 5.38 -2.72 -3.29
N ILE A 126 4.49 -2.94 -4.26
CA ILE A 126 3.47 -3.99 -4.17
C ILE A 126 4.08 -5.39 -4.25
N TYR A 127 5.01 -5.64 -5.17
CA TYR A 127 5.54 -6.99 -5.38
C TYR A 127 6.55 -7.39 -4.30
N ASN A 128 7.29 -6.46 -3.71
CA ASN A 128 8.12 -6.75 -2.54
C ASN A 128 7.29 -6.86 -1.25
N GLY A 129 6.21 -6.10 -1.14
CA GLY A 129 5.43 -5.97 0.09
C GLY A 129 4.24 -6.91 0.24
N THR A 130 3.90 -7.71 -0.78
CA THR A 130 2.72 -8.59 -0.74
C THR A 130 3.05 -10.00 -1.26
N PRO A 131 2.34 -11.06 -0.84
CA PRO A 131 2.56 -12.41 -1.35
C PRO A 131 1.97 -12.63 -2.75
N GLN A 132 2.36 -13.73 -3.40
CA GLN A 132 1.76 -14.17 -4.67
C GLN A 132 0.24 -14.34 -4.54
N GLY A 133 -0.51 -13.91 -5.56
CA GLY A 133 -1.97 -14.00 -5.57
C GLY A 133 -2.69 -12.87 -4.82
N ASN A 134 -1.94 -11.89 -4.28
CA ASN A 134 -2.54 -10.73 -3.64
C ASN A 134 -3.34 -9.87 -4.64
N LYS A 135 -4.49 -9.34 -4.20
CA LYS A 135 -5.37 -8.51 -5.03
C LYS A 135 -4.69 -7.26 -5.59
N ALA A 136 -3.77 -6.64 -4.84
CA ALA A 136 -3.05 -5.46 -5.32
C ALA A 136 -2.11 -5.79 -6.49
N ARG A 137 -1.45 -6.95 -6.48
CA ARG A 137 -0.63 -7.43 -7.61
C ARG A 137 -1.50 -7.61 -8.86
N MET A 138 -2.68 -8.22 -8.70
CA MET A 138 -3.64 -8.44 -9.79
C MET A 138 -4.21 -7.14 -10.35
N LEU A 139 -4.57 -6.19 -9.48
CA LEU A 139 -5.04 -4.87 -9.89
C LEU A 139 -3.96 -4.16 -10.71
N LEU A 140 -2.74 -4.10 -10.19
CA LEU A 140 -1.64 -3.39 -10.86
C LEU A 140 -1.35 -4.01 -12.24
N ALA A 141 -1.26 -5.34 -12.33
CA ALA A 141 -1.11 -6.03 -13.61
C ALA A 141 -2.25 -5.71 -14.60
N SER A 142 -3.50 -5.64 -14.12
CA SER A 142 -4.66 -5.30 -14.95
C SER A 142 -4.63 -3.86 -15.44
N VAL A 143 -4.22 -2.91 -14.59
CA VAL A 143 -4.07 -1.49 -14.96
C VAL A 143 -3.06 -1.34 -16.09
N TYR A 144 -1.92 -2.03 -15.99
CA TYR A 144 -0.89 -2.06 -17.04
C TYR A 144 -1.35 -2.74 -18.32
N ALA A 145 -2.11 -3.83 -18.23
CA ALA A 145 -2.65 -4.49 -19.42
C ALA A 145 -3.65 -3.62 -20.20
N ILE A 146 -4.39 -2.74 -19.50
CA ILE A 146 -5.42 -1.88 -20.10
C ILE A 146 -4.85 -0.53 -20.56
N ASN A 147 -4.00 0.09 -19.75
CA ASN A 147 -3.58 1.48 -19.92
C ASN A 147 -2.06 1.64 -20.12
N GLY A 148 -1.27 0.56 -20.02
CA GLY A 148 0.18 0.63 -20.17
C GLY A 148 0.57 0.99 -21.60
N ASP A 149 1.50 1.94 -21.72
CA ASP A 149 2.16 2.25 -22.97
C ASP A 149 3.57 1.62 -23.02
N GLU A 150 4.15 1.64 -24.22
CA GLU A 150 5.46 1.04 -24.50
C GLU A 150 6.57 1.66 -23.63
N GLU A 151 6.53 2.97 -23.39
CA GLU A 151 7.56 3.69 -22.62
C GLU A 151 7.58 3.26 -21.15
N VAL A 152 6.40 3.15 -20.51
CA VAL A 152 6.31 2.70 -19.11
C VAL A 152 6.72 1.22 -19.00
N LEU A 153 6.31 0.38 -19.95
CA LEU A 153 6.67 -1.03 -19.96
C LEU A 153 8.17 -1.25 -20.17
N GLU A 154 8.82 -0.51 -21.07
CA GLU A 154 10.27 -0.57 -21.27
C GLU A 154 11.03 -0.25 -19.98
N LYS A 155 10.64 0.80 -19.25
CA LYS A 155 11.29 1.17 -17.97
C LYS A 155 11.22 0.06 -16.93
N ILE A 156 10.14 -0.73 -16.92
CA ILE A 156 9.98 -1.85 -15.99
C ILE A 156 10.78 -3.06 -16.44
N LEU A 157 10.73 -3.38 -17.74
CA LEU A 157 11.41 -4.53 -18.32
C LEU A 157 12.93 -4.40 -18.32
N VAL A 158 13.45 -3.17 -18.37
CA VAL A 158 14.90 -2.87 -18.34
C VAL A 158 15.40 -2.62 -16.92
N SER A 159 14.51 -2.52 -15.92
CA SER A 159 14.93 -2.38 -14.52
C SER A 159 15.75 -3.59 -14.06
N GLU A 160 16.82 -3.37 -13.28
CA GLU A 160 17.71 -4.44 -12.79
C GLU A 160 16.98 -5.50 -11.93
N HIS A 161 15.77 -5.17 -11.49
CA HIS A 161 14.92 -6.05 -10.71
C HIS A 161 14.16 -7.00 -11.63
N GLN A 162 14.46 -8.30 -11.52
CA GLN A 162 13.72 -9.34 -12.25
C GLN A 162 12.31 -9.49 -11.69
N TRP A 163 11.37 -8.70 -12.20
CA TRP A 163 9.96 -8.78 -11.82
C TRP A 163 9.22 -9.95 -12.51
N ALA A 164 9.79 -11.16 -12.48
CA ALA A 164 9.22 -12.32 -13.15
C ALA A 164 7.76 -12.60 -12.73
N ASP A 165 7.45 -12.35 -11.45
CA ASP A 165 6.09 -12.41 -10.92
C ASP A 165 5.17 -11.38 -11.58
N PHE A 166 5.61 -10.12 -11.70
CA PHE A 166 4.84 -9.07 -12.36
C PHE A 166 4.64 -9.37 -13.84
N SER A 167 5.70 -9.76 -14.57
CA SER A 167 5.60 -10.10 -15.99
C SER A 167 4.61 -11.24 -16.22
N ARG A 168 4.60 -12.24 -15.34
CA ARG A 168 3.64 -13.35 -15.40
C ARG A 168 2.20 -12.87 -15.16
N ASP A 169 1.98 -12.03 -14.15
CA ASP A 169 0.65 -11.53 -13.82
C ASP A 169 0.14 -10.54 -14.87
N LEU A 170 1.03 -9.72 -15.45
CA LEU A 170 0.75 -8.84 -16.60
C LEU A 170 0.33 -9.64 -17.83
N PHE A 171 1.08 -10.70 -18.18
CA PHE A 171 0.74 -11.56 -19.31
C PHE A 171 -0.64 -12.21 -19.12
N ARG A 172 -0.94 -12.69 -17.91
CA ARG A 172 -2.27 -13.23 -17.58
C ARG A 172 -3.37 -12.19 -17.74
N ALA A 173 -3.14 -10.96 -17.26
CA ALA A 173 -4.10 -9.87 -17.40
C ALA A 173 -4.34 -9.51 -18.87
N MET A 174 -3.29 -9.39 -19.68
CA MET A 174 -3.40 -9.12 -21.13
C MET A 174 -4.21 -10.20 -21.85
N MET A 175 -4.06 -11.47 -21.47
CA MET A 175 -4.83 -12.58 -22.05
C MET A 175 -6.30 -12.55 -21.63
N ALA A 176 -6.63 -12.03 -20.45
CA ALA A 176 -8.01 -11.92 -19.96
C ALA A 176 -8.80 -10.74 -20.57
N HIS A 177 -8.10 -9.76 -21.15
CA HIS A 177 -8.70 -8.58 -21.80
C HIS A 177 -8.85 -8.70 -23.33
N ARG A 178 -8.49 -9.85 -23.91
CA ARG A 178 -8.76 -10.19 -25.32
C ARG A 178 -10.14 -10.78 -25.49
#